data_AF-A0A952ULT6-F1
#
_entry.id   AF-A0A952ULT6-F1
#
_cell.length_a   1.000
_cell.length_b   1.000
_cell.length_c   1.000
_cell.angle_alpha   90.00
_cell.angle_beta   90.00
_cell.angle_gamma   90.00
#
_symmetry.space_group_name_H-M   'P 1'
#
loop_
_entity.id
_entity.type
_entity.pdbx_description
1 polymer ?
#
loop_
_entity_poly.entity_id
_entity_poly.type
_entity_poly.pdbx_seq_one_letter_code
_entity_poly.pdbx_strand_id
1 'polypeptide(L)'
;MPRIWLLLAVIGVTLAGCVPTSALRMDDLYVYGAENARLTYFYGEAGQILYDGGSLTLAEPSDSTTPTGGYAVKGALLADGRPFLRAAVQPLGVEPIVVSRIPFTTDLQVAVQADVEEVVYYDGQSFLRLLQAEEGGTVRPVVPRPRLNGLRGLGQLTNAEADALAAALTASGRPFALASLPLAGLPKHAVDGLSEHRRTGVYVQRDIATDAAAYRPAPERLTWDVVASGDQAVGFTAASYQLVTSQTELVSLWQRAYGSRLTVPPLPNLDFRRETVIAVFMGSRSTGGYGMDVRDVSEEDGELYVDLAITEPAPGAITTQALTSPWLLLRVQRSGYAAAWLRDPSSGNLIGVARADR
;
A
#
# COMPACT_ATOMS: atom_id res chain seq x y z
N MET A 1 79.28 -64.34 5.84
CA MET A 1 78.13 -65.27 5.71
C MET A 1 76.96 -64.68 6.49
N PRO A 2 75.68 -64.72 6.04
CA PRO A 2 75.09 -64.49 4.73
C PRO A 2 73.97 -63.37 4.73
N ARG A 3 73.65 -62.87 3.51
CA ARG A 3 72.32 -62.48 2.93
C ARG A 3 71.41 -61.52 3.73
N ILE A 4 71.28 -60.23 3.38
CA ILE A 4 70.43 -59.62 2.32
C ILE A 4 69.05 -60.27 2.17
N TRP A 5 68.02 -59.60 2.66
CA TRP A 5 66.64 -59.63 2.12
C TRP A 5 66.01 -58.24 2.22
N LEU A 6 65.76 -57.63 1.07
CA LEU A 6 64.92 -56.45 0.86
C LEU A 6 63.46 -56.79 1.20
N LEU A 7 62.78 -55.92 1.94
CA LEU A 7 61.32 -55.85 1.96
C LEU A 7 60.91 -54.49 1.38
N LEU A 8 60.59 -54.52 0.08
CA LEU A 8 59.93 -53.46 -0.66
C LEU A 8 58.44 -53.49 -0.27
N ALA A 9 58.02 -52.56 0.59
CA ALA A 9 56.60 -52.31 0.85
C ALA A 9 56.04 -51.48 -0.31
N VAL A 10 55.27 -52.14 -1.18
CA VAL A 10 54.47 -51.50 -2.23
C VAL A 10 53.30 -50.80 -1.54
N ILE A 11 53.42 -49.48 -1.38
CA ILE A 11 52.29 -48.62 -1.00
C ILE A 11 51.42 -48.46 -2.25
N GLY A 12 50.30 -49.18 -2.27
CA GLY A 12 49.24 -48.98 -3.25
C GLY A 12 48.59 -47.62 -3.04
N VAL A 13 48.92 -46.66 -3.90
CA VAL A 13 48.21 -45.39 -3.99
C VAL A 13 46.86 -45.68 -4.65
N THR A 14 45.80 -45.80 -3.85
CA THR A 14 44.44 -45.69 -4.35
C THR A 14 44.21 -44.23 -4.72
N LEU A 15 44.29 -43.91 -6.01
CA LEU A 15 43.73 -42.69 -6.57
C LEU A 15 42.22 -42.72 -6.31
N ALA A 16 41.81 -42.15 -5.19
CA ALA A 16 40.46 -41.63 -5.05
C ALA A 16 40.34 -40.51 -6.09
N GLY A 17 39.82 -40.86 -7.26
CA GLY A 17 39.43 -39.88 -8.27
C GLY A 17 38.43 -38.93 -7.62
N CYS A 18 38.87 -37.72 -7.32
CA CYS A 18 37.99 -36.61 -7.01
C CYS A 18 37.17 -36.40 -8.29
N VAL A 19 35.95 -36.91 -8.33
CA VAL A 19 34.99 -36.61 -9.40
C VAL A 19 34.85 -35.09 -9.36
N PRO A 20 35.12 -34.35 -10.46
CA PRO A 20 34.87 -32.93 -10.47
C PRO A 20 33.38 -32.74 -10.19
N THR A 21 33.07 -32.15 -9.04
CA THR A 21 31.73 -31.71 -8.69
C THR A 21 31.31 -30.75 -9.79
N SER A 22 30.45 -31.20 -10.70
CA SER A 22 29.98 -30.37 -11.80
C SER A 22 29.38 -29.10 -11.21
N ALA A 23 29.71 -27.94 -11.78
CA ALA A 23 29.18 -26.65 -11.36
C ALA A 23 27.72 -26.47 -11.82
N LEU A 24 26.93 -27.54 -11.78
CA LEU A 24 25.55 -27.57 -12.25
C LEU A 24 24.66 -26.78 -11.30
N ARG A 25 24.03 -25.73 -11.82
CA ARG A 25 23.01 -24.95 -11.11
C ARG A 25 21.63 -25.33 -11.60
N MET A 26 20.69 -25.37 -10.66
CA MET A 26 19.27 -25.53 -10.95
C MET A 26 18.49 -24.34 -10.38
N ASP A 27 17.56 -23.78 -11.15
CA ASP A 27 16.69 -22.70 -10.67
C ASP A 27 15.22 -23.12 -10.87
N ASP A 28 14.44 -23.09 -9.80
CA ASP A 28 13.00 -23.40 -9.81
C ASP A 28 12.16 -22.11 -9.70
N LEU A 29 11.25 -21.93 -10.64
CA LEU A 29 10.24 -20.88 -10.65
C LEU A 29 8.84 -21.47 -10.46
N TYR A 30 8.23 -21.19 -9.33
CA TYR A 30 6.84 -21.55 -9.04
C TYR A 30 5.90 -20.44 -9.51
N VAL A 31 5.00 -20.72 -10.44
CA VAL A 31 4.03 -19.76 -10.97
C VAL A 31 2.62 -20.19 -10.56
N TYR A 32 2.11 -19.61 -9.48
CA TYR A 32 0.76 -19.85 -8.97
C TYR A 32 -0.26 -18.90 -9.61
N GLY A 33 -1.53 -19.31 -9.65
CA GLY A 33 -2.64 -18.54 -10.23
C GLY A 33 -2.71 -18.66 -11.75
N ALA A 34 -1.66 -18.24 -12.46
CA ALA A 34 -1.63 -18.29 -13.93
C ALA A 34 -1.34 -19.68 -14.50
N GLU A 35 -0.29 -20.35 -14.02
CA GLU A 35 0.14 -21.66 -14.56
C GLU A 35 -0.16 -22.82 -13.62
N ASN A 36 -0.13 -22.55 -12.31
CA ASN A 36 -0.08 -23.55 -11.25
C ASN A 36 0.95 -24.65 -11.57
N ALA A 37 2.17 -24.21 -11.93
CA ALA A 37 3.27 -25.08 -12.29
C ALA A 37 4.61 -24.60 -11.71
N ARG A 38 5.51 -25.55 -11.50
CA ARG A 38 6.94 -25.33 -11.30
C ARG A 38 7.66 -25.45 -12.64
N LEU A 39 8.45 -24.44 -12.97
CA LEU A 39 9.35 -24.40 -14.12
C LEU A 39 10.78 -24.56 -13.61
N THR A 40 11.52 -25.52 -14.13
CA THR A 40 12.89 -25.83 -13.69
C THR A 40 13.88 -25.60 -14.82
N TYR A 41 14.89 -24.78 -14.56
CA TYR A 41 15.99 -24.45 -15.48
C TYR A 41 17.31 -25.01 -14.98
N PHE A 42 18.19 -25.38 -15.92
CA PHE A 42 19.54 -25.88 -15.61
C PHE A 42 20.59 -25.02 -16.29
N TYR A 43 21.72 -24.82 -15.61
CA TYR A 43 22.85 -24.03 -16.10
C TYR A 43 24.17 -24.70 -15.74
N GLY A 44 25.21 -24.42 -16.53
CA GLY A 44 26.55 -25.00 -16.35
C GLY A 44 26.89 -25.94 -17.50
N GLU A 45 27.45 -27.09 -17.17
CA GLU A 45 27.94 -28.06 -18.15
C GLU A 45 26.83 -28.99 -18.64
N ALA A 46 26.81 -29.22 -19.97
CA ALA A 46 25.97 -30.24 -20.59
C ALA A 46 26.41 -31.66 -20.16
N GLY A 47 25.47 -32.60 -20.10
CA GLY A 47 25.74 -33.96 -19.62
C GLY A 47 24.48 -34.72 -19.25
N GLN A 48 24.64 -35.87 -18.59
CA GLN A 48 23.52 -36.63 -18.02
C GLN A 48 23.53 -36.52 -16.50
N ILE A 49 22.36 -36.30 -15.91
CA ILE A 49 22.19 -36.19 -14.46
C ILE A 49 21.10 -37.13 -13.98
N LEU A 50 21.15 -37.51 -12.71
CA LEU A 50 20.02 -38.17 -12.06
C LEU A 50 19.05 -37.08 -11.57
N TYR A 51 17.80 -37.15 -11.99
CA TYR A 51 16.76 -36.18 -11.67
C TYR A 51 15.42 -36.89 -11.48
N ASP A 52 14.74 -36.64 -10.35
CA ASP A 52 13.46 -37.29 -9.97
C ASP A 52 13.49 -38.83 -10.13
N GLY A 53 14.63 -39.47 -9.84
CA GLY A 53 14.82 -40.91 -9.94
C GLY A 53 15.05 -41.46 -11.36
N GLY A 54 15.14 -40.60 -12.38
CA GLY A 54 15.45 -40.93 -13.77
C GLY A 54 16.73 -40.27 -14.28
N SER A 55 17.20 -40.68 -15.46
CA SER A 55 18.30 -40.00 -16.16
C SER A 55 17.75 -38.86 -17.02
N LEU A 56 18.28 -37.66 -16.85
CA LEU A 56 17.93 -36.46 -17.61
C LEU A 56 19.14 -36.02 -18.46
N THR A 57 18.92 -35.78 -19.75
CA THR A 57 19.97 -35.27 -20.64
C THR A 57 19.92 -33.76 -20.72
N LEU A 58 21.02 -33.10 -20.37
CA LEU A 58 21.23 -31.67 -20.50
C LEU A 58 22.11 -31.37 -21.72
N ALA A 59 21.65 -30.48 -22.59
CA ALA A 59 22.37 -30.10 -23.80
C ALA A 59 22.41 -28.57 -23.97
N GLU A 60 23.49 -28.07 -24.57
CA GLU A 60 23.53 -26.65 -24.98
C GLU A 60 22.51 -26.39 -26.10
N PRO A 61 21.78 -25.26 -26.06
CA PRO A 61 20.94 -24.86 -27.19
C PRO A 61 21.81 -24.55 -28.42
N SER A 62 21.41 -25.03 -29.59
CA SER A 62 21.99 -24.59 -30.87
C SER A 62 21.24 -23.37 -31.42
N ASP A 63 21.84 -22.64 -32.37
CA ASP A 63 21.19 -21.50 -33.05
C ASP A 63 19.82 -21.86 -33.68
N SER A 64 19.64 -23.12 -34.09
CA SER A 64 18.37 -23.63 -34.65
C SER A 64 17.38 -24.14 -33.61
N THR A 65 17.81 -24.33 -32.36
CA THR A 65 16.98 -24.89 -31.26
C THR A 65 16.81 -23.93 -30.09
N THR A 66 17.32 -22.70 -30.19
CA THR A 66 17.12 -21.67 -29.16
C THR A 66 15.63 -21.36 -29.01
N PRO A 67 14.98 -21.78 -27.91
CA PRO A 67 13.54 -21.63 -27.80
C PRO A 67 13.20 -20.16 -27.62
N THR A 68 12.34 -19.63 -28.49
CA THR A 68 11.86 -18.25 -28.42
C THR A 68 10.39 -18.25 -28.02
N GLY A 69 10.05 -17.45 -27.00
CA GLY A 69 8.68 -17.32 -26.49
C GLY A 69 8.35 -18.23 -25.29
N GLY A 70 7.24 -17.91 -24.64
CA GLY A 70 6.85 -18.53 -23.37
C GLY A 70 7.83 -18.19 -22.25
N TYR A 71 8.04 -19.14 -21.33
CA TYR A 71 8.97 -19.00 -20.20
C TYR A 71 10.39 -19.47 -20.53
N ALA A 72 10.77 -19.57 -21.80
CA ALA A 72 12.13 -19.99 -22.17
C ALA A 72 13.17 -18.94 -21.76
N VAL A 73 14.24 -19.37 -21.09
CA VAL A 73 15.28 -18.49 -20.56
C VAL A 73 16.53 -18.56 -21.43
N LYS A 74 17.03 -17.41 -21.85
CA LYS A 74 18.27 -17.33 -22.60
C LYS A 74 19.46 -17.78 -21.73
N GLY A 75 20.21 -18.75 -22.22
CA GLY A 75 21.39 -19.29 -21.54
C GLY A 75 21.12 -20.49 -20.64
N ALA A 76 19.86 -20.93 -20.50
CA ALA A 76 19.54 -22.21 -19.88
C ALA A 76 19.88 -23.39 -20.83
N LEU A 77 20.30 -24.51 -20.25
CA LEU A 77 20.47 -25.78 -20.94
C LEU A 77 19.10 -26.37 -21.31
N LEU A 78 19.06 -27.13 -22.40
CA LEU A 78 17.91 -27.93 -22.77
C LEU A 78 17.86 -29.21 -21.93
N ALA A 79 16.73 -29.46 -21.27
CA ALA A 79 16.46 -30.68 -20.51
C ALA A 79 15.60 -31.64 -21.34
N ASP A 80 16.18 -32.76 -21.78
CA ASP A 80 15.61 -33.69 -22.77
C ASP A 80 15.07 -32.96 -24.01
N GLY A 81 15.85 -31.97 -24.50
CA GLY A 81 15.50 -31.14 -25.65
C GLY A 81 14.47 -30.03 -25.38
N ARG A 82 14.03 -29.82 -24.13
CA ARG A 82 13.07 -28.77 -23.74
C ARG A 82 13.78 -27.60 -23.08
N PRO A 83 13.31 -26.34 -23.25
CA PRO A 83 13.90 -25.16 -22.60
C PRO A 83 13.85 -25.19 -21.07
N PHE A 84 12.89 -25.92 -20.51
CA PHE A 84 12.69 -26.09 -19.08
C PHE A 84 11.85 -27.34 -18.83
N LEU A 85 11.96 -27.89 -17.61
CA LEU A 85 11.01 -28.90 -17.14
C LEU A 85 9.79 -28.20 -16.55
N ARG A 86 8.62 -28.80 -16.73
CA ARG A 86 7.35 -28.30 -16.18
C ARG A 86 6.69 -29.40 -15.35
N ALA A 87 6.41 -29.11 -14.09
CA ALA A 87 5.65 -29.98 -13.20
C ALA A 87 4.43 -29.21 -12.65
N ALA A 88 3.27 -29.86 -12.54
CA ALA A 88 2.11 -29.25 -11.91
C ALA A 88 2.35 -29.06 -10.41
N VAL A 89 1.85 -27.97 -9.84
CA VAL A 89 1.85 -27.74 -8.39
C VAL A 89 0.43 -27.51 -7.91
N GLN A 90 0.17 -27.90 -6.66
CA GLN A 90 -1.12 -27.64 -6.03
C GLN A 90 -1.34 -26.12 -5.94
N PRO A 91 -2.51 -25.60 -6.35
CA PRO A 91 -2.85 -24.20 -6.13
C PRO A 91 -2.78 -23.83 -4.64
N LEU A 92 -2.48 -22.57 -4.37
CA LEU A 92 -2.47 -22.04 -3.00
C LEU A 92 -3.89 -22.11 -2.42
N GLY A 93 -4.00 -22.43 -1.13
CA GLY A 93 -5.30 -22.54 -0.46
C GLY A 93 -6.04 -21.20 -0.30
N VAL A 94 -5.29 -20.09 -0.35
CA VAL A 94 -5.79 -18.71 -0.31
C VAL A 94 -4.99 -17.91 -1.34
N GLU A 95 -5.65 -16.98 -2.02
CA GLU A 95 -4.98 -16.04 -2.92
C GLU A 95 -4.17 -15.03 -2.10
N PRO A 96 -2.83 -14.98 -2.22
CA PRO A 96 -1.99 -14.12 -1.37
C PRO A 96 -2.33 -12.63 -1.50
N ILE A 97 -2.80 -12.22 -2.68
CA ILE A 97 -3.25 -10.86 -2.96
C ILE A 97 -4.55 -10.86 -3.74
N VAL A 98 -5.34 -9.80 -3.53
CA VAL A 98 -6.45 -9.40 -4.41
C VAL A 98 -6.28 -7.92 -4.71
N VAL A 99 -6.02 -7.60 -5.97
CA VAL A 99 -5.85 -6.24 -6.48
C VAL A 99 -7.04 -5.87 -7.35
N SER A 100 -7.64 -4.70 -7.08
CA SER A 100 -8.74 -4.15 -7.86
C SER A 100 -8.52 -2.67 -8.16
N ARG A 101 -9.14 -2.19 -9.24
CA ARG A 101 -9.14 -0.78 -9.62
C ARG A 101 -10.12 -0.01 -8.76
N ILE A 102 -9.73 1.17 -8.31
CA ILE A 102 -10.64 2.13 -7.68
C ILE A 102 -11.16 3.05 -8.80
N PRO A 103 -12.48 3.13 -9.04
CA PRO A 103 -13.01 3.93 -10.13
C PRO A 103 -12.66 5.41 -9.95
N PHE A 104 -12.51 6.14 -11.06
CA PHE A 104 -12.17 7.57 -11.11
C PHE A 104 -10.81 7.97 -10.50
N THR A 105 -9.97 7.01 -10.12
CA THR A 105 -8.61 7.26 -9.61
C THR A 105 -7.58 6.40 -10.36
N THR A 106 -6.31 6.73 -10.20
CA THR A 106 -5.18 5.86 -10.60
C THR A 106 -4.78 4.87 -9.52
N ASP A 107 -5.38 4.97 -8.33
CA ASP A 107 -5.06 4.14 -7.19
C ASP A 107 -5.67 2.75 -7.36
N LEU A 108 -5.00 1.77 -6.76
CA LEU A 108 -5.47 0.40 -6.72
C LEU A 108 -5.78 0.02 -5.29
N GLN A 109 -6.90 -0.68 -5.08
CA GLN A 109 -7.19 -1.32 -3.82
C GLN A 109 -6.40 -2.62 -3.77
N VAL A 110 -5.61 -2.81 -2.73
CA VAL A 110 -4.79 -4.00 -2.54
C VAL A 110 -5.17 -4.66 -1.22
N ALA A 111 -5.67 -5.89 -1.30
CA ALA A 111 -5.84 -6.77 -0.16
C ALA A 111 -4.70 -7.80 -0.15
N VAL A 112 -3.96 -7.86 0.95
CA VAL A 112 -2.90 -8.86 1.18
C VAL A 112 -3.43 -9.86 2.20
N GLN A 113 -3.61 -11.12 1.77
CA GLN A 113 -4.22 -12.19 2.58
C GLN A 113 -3.18 -13.17 3.13
N ALA A 114 -1.97 -13.17 2.56
CA ALA A 114 -0.83 -13.93 3.04
C ALA A 114 0.45 -13.11 2.83
N ASP A 115 1.50 -13.43 3.57
CA ASP A 115 2.77 -12.70 3.51
C ASP A 115 3.35 -12.68 2.09
N VAL A 116 3.78 -11.49 1.66
CA VAL A 116 4.38 -11.25 0.34
C VAL A 116 5.62 -10.37 0.46
N GLU A 117 6.63 -10.66 -0.36
CA GLU A 117 7.87 -9.87 -0.39
C GLU A 117 7.72 -8.59 -1.21
N GLU A 118 6.93 -8.64 -2.28
CA GLU A 118 6.70 -7.50 -3.16
C GLU A 118 5.43 -7.71 -3.99
N VAL A 119 4.68 -6.63 -4.26
CA VAL A 119 3.53 -6.65 -5.16
C VAL A 119 3.78 -5.72 -6.34
N VAL A 120 3.74 -6.28 -7.54
CA VAL A 120 3.94 -5.59 -8.82
C VAL A 120 2.65 -5.66 -9.62
N TYR A 121 2.31 -4.58 -10.31
CA TYR A 121 1.19 -4.48 -11.22
C TYR A 121 1.66 -4.11 -12.61
N TYR A 122 1.19 -4.83 -13.62
CA TYR A 122 1.36 -4.47 -15.01
C TYR A 122 0.07 -3.85 -15.52
N ASP A 123 0.14 -2.62 -16.04
CA ASP A 123 -1.05 -1.87 -16.47
C ASP A 123 -1.46 -2.15 -17.93
N GLY A 124 -0.71 -2.99 -18.64
CA GLY A 124 -0.83 -3.22 -20.09
C GLY A 124 0.29 -2.58 -20.91
N GLN A 125 1.12 -1.74 -20.30
CA GLN A 125 2.26 -1.06 -20.95
C GLN A 125 3.53 -1.09 -20.09
N SER A 126 3.40 -0.84 -18.80
CA SER A 126 4.50 -0.64 -17.87
C SER A 126 4.32 -1.43 -16.57
N PHE A 127 5.43 -1.71 -15.89
CA PHE A 127 5.43 -2.30 -14.57
C PHE A 127 5.43 -1.21 -13.50
N LEU A 128 4.53 -1.37 -12.54
CA LEU A 128 4.32 -0.49 -11.40
C LEU A 128 4.50 -1.31 -10.12
N ARG A 129 5.18 -0.76 -9.13
CA ARG A 129 5.28 -1.33 -7.78
C ARG A 129 4.12 -0.80 -6.94
N LEU A 130 3.41 -1.71 -6.29
CA LEU A 130 2.33 -1.38 -5.35
C LEU A 130 2.86 -1.39 -3.91
N LEU A 131 3.39 -2.53 -3.46
CA LEU A 131 3.81 -2.73 -2.07
C LEU A 131 5.20 -3.40 -2.03
N GLN A 132 5.91 -3.19 -0.92
CA GLN A 132 7.12 -3.93 -0.57
C GLN A 132 6.93 -4.50 0.83
N ALA A 133 7.23 -5.79 1.00
CA ALA A 133 7.18 -6.54 2.24
C ALA A 133 5.92 -6.24 3.07
N GLU A 134 4.86 -7.01 2.84
CA GLU A 134 3.60 -6.84 3.55
C GLU A 134 3.19 -8.16 4.22
N GLU A 135 2.82 -8.08 5.50
CA GLU A 135 2.21 -9.20 6.22
C GLU A 135 0.73 -9.37 5.82
N GLY A 136 0.23 -10.60 5.92
CA GLY A 136 -1.18 -10.88 5.66
C GLY A 136 -2.14 -10.13 6.59
N GLY A 137 -3.33 -9.82 6.08
CA GLY A 137 -4.44 -9.22 6.84
C GLY A 137 -4.65 -7.72 6.60
N THR A 138 -4.02 -7.13 5.58
CA THR A 138 -4.18 -5.70 5.27
C THR A 138 -5.01 -5.47 4.01
N VAL A 139 -5.78 -4.39 4.01
CA VAL A 139 -6.58 -3.94 2.87
C VAL A 139 -6.49 -2.43 2.79
N ARG A 140 -5.93 -1.89 1.71
CA ARG A 140 -5.75 -0.43 1.56
C ARG A 140 -5.67 0.03 0.11
N PRO A 141 -6.05 1.29 -0.18
CA PRO A 141 -5.69 1.94 -1.42
C PRO A 141 -4.18 2.14 -1.48
N VAL A 142 -3.61 1.96 -2.66
CA VAL A 142 -2.17 2.07 -2.93
C VAL A 142 -1.97 2.88 -4.21
N VAL A 143 -1.13 3.90 -4.11
CA VAL A 143 -0.70 4.70 -5.25
C VAL A 143 0.40 3.93 -6.00
N PRO A 144 0.18 3.47 -7.25
CA PRO A 144 1.19 2.74 -8.00
C PRO A 144 2.41 3.60 -8.30
N ARG A 145 3.62 3.03 -8.17
CA ARG A 145 4.88 3.74 -8.47
C ARG A 145 5.61 3.09 -9.64
N PRO A 146 6.22 3.83 -10.58
CA PRO A 146 6.97 3.24 -11.69
C PRO A 146 8.06 2.26 -11.22
N ARG A 147 8.14 1.09 -11.87
CA ARG A 147 9.17 0.08 -11.67
C ARG A 147 9.97 -0.13 -12.96
N LEU A 148 11.07 0.63 -13.09
CA LEU A 148 11.86 0.69 -14.34
C LEU A 148 12.56 -0.63 -14.71
N ASN A 149 12.82 -1.50 -13.73
CA ASN A 149 13.54 -2.76 -13.95
C ASN A 149 12.62 -3.95 -14.29
N GLY A 150 11.34 -3.70 -14.58
CA GLY A 150 10.37 -4.76 -14.87
C GLY A 150 10.28 -5.76 -13.71
N LEU A 151 10.42 -7.06 -13.98
CA LEU A 151 10.40 -8.11 -12.96
C LEU A 151 11.79 -8.46 -12.39
N ARG A 152 12.86 -7.76 -12.82
CA ARG A 152 14.22 -8.03 -12.31
C ARG A 152 14.29 -7.71 -10.82
N GLY A 153 15.05 -8.52 -10.09
CA GLY A 153 15.21 -8.41 -8.63
C GLY A 153 14.05 -8.98 -7.81
N LEU A 154 13.08 -9.68 -8.43
CA LEU A 154 12.05 -10.41 -7.69
C LEU A 154 12.58 -11.77 -7.22
N GLY A 155 12.42 -12.04 -5.92
CA GLY A 155 12.89 -13.26 -5.28
C GLY A 155 14.37 -13.53 -5.59
N GLN A 156 14.64 -14.73 -6.10
CA GLN A 156 16.00 -15.17 -6.48
C GLN A 156 16.22 -15.24 -8.00
N LEU A 157 15.31 -14.65 -8.80
CA LEU A 157 15.41 -14.67 -10.25
C LEU A 157 16.71 -14.00 -10.73
N THR A 158 17.36 -14.64 -11.69
CA THR A 158 18.36 -13.97 -12.51
C THR A 158 17.70 -12.95 -13.45
N ASN A 159 18.49 -12.03 -14.00
CA ASN A 159 17.97 -11.04 -14.95
C ASN A 159 17.33 -11.70 -16.18
N ALA A 160 17.91 -12.80 -16.68
CA ALA A 160 17.40 -13.51 -17.85
C ALA A 160 16.05 -14.21 -17.55
N GLU A 161 15.92 -14.79 -16.36
CA GLU A 161 14.66 -15.42 -15.92
C GLU A 161 13.56 -14.40 -15.69
N ALA A 162 13.90 -13.27 -15.06
CA ALA A 162 12.96 -12.17 -14.88
C ALA A 162 12.46 -11.61 -16.22
N ASP A 163 13.35 -11.48 -17.21
CA ASP A 163 12.97 -11.01 -18.56
C ASP A 163 12.07 -12.03 -19.28
N ALA A 164 12.38 -13.33 -19.16
CA ALA A 164 11.55 -14.40 -19.73
C ALA A 164 10.16 -14.45 -19.06
N LEU A 165 10.10 -14.35 -17.73
CA LEU A 165 8.85 -14.28 -16.98
C LEU A 165 8.03 -13.05 -17.39
N ALA A 166 8.67 -11.88 -17.48
CA ALA A 166 8.02 -10.66 -17.92
C ALA A 166 7.43 -10.82 -19.32
N ALA A 167 8.22 -11.28 -20.29
CA ALA A 167 7.77 -11.50 -21.66
C ALA A 167 6.60 -12.48 -21.75
N ALA A 168 6.65 -13.58 -21.00
CA ALA A 168 5.57 -14.57 -20.94
C ALA A 168 4.26 -13.98 -20.40
N LEU A 169 4.33 -13.23 -19.30
CA LEU A 169 3.13 -12.68 -18.66
C LEU A 169 2.52 -11.52 -19.45
N THR A 170 3.35 -10.68 -20.07
CA THR A 170 2.91 -9.51 -20.85
C THR A 170 2.49 -9.85 -22.28
N ALA A 171 2.69 -11.07 -22.75
CA ALA A 171 2.37 -11.47 -24.14
C ALA A 171 0.91 -11.18 -24.55
N SER A 172 -0.03 -11.19 -23.60
CA SER A 172 -1.44 -10.86 -23.86
C SER A 172 -1.74 -9.36 -23.90
N GLY A 173 -0.83 -8.50 -23.43
CA GLY A 173 -1.06 -7.07 -23.20
C GLY A 173 -2.10 -6.75 -22.13
N ARG A 174 -2.70 -7.75 -21.48
CA ARG A 174 -3.72 -7.56 -20.45
C ARG A 174 -3.09 -7.21 -19.11
N PRO A 175 -3.71 -6.32 -18.32
CA PRO A 175 -3.25 -6.02 -16.97
C PRO A 175 -3.22 -7.26 -16.08
N PHE A 176 -2.29 -7.29 -15.14
CA PHE A 176 -2.23 -8.32 -14.10
C PHE A 176 -1.52 -7.78 -12.85
N ALA A 177 -1.77 -8.40 -11.71
CA ALA A 177 -0.99 -8.21 -10.50
C ALA A 177 -0.15 -9.46 -10.22
N LEU A 178 1.03 -9.26 -9.65
CA LEU A 178 2.00 -10.29 -9.33
C LEU A 178 2.52 -10.06 -7.90
N ALA A 179 2.44 -11.09 -7.06
CA ALA A 179 3.08 -11.11 -5.75
C ALA A 179 4.32 -12.01 -5.79
N SER A 180 5.45 -11.53 -5.26
CA SER A 180 6.60 -12.36 -4.88
C SER A 180 6.32 -13.04 -3.56
N LEU A 181 6.47 -14.36 -3.51
CA LEU A 181 6.14 -15.17 -2.34
C LEU A 181 7.39 -15.44 -1.49
N PRO A 182 7.28 -15.44 -0.15
CA PRO A 182 8.40 -15.76 0.72
C PRO A 182 8.99 -17.15 0.43
N LEU A 183 10.32 -17.22 0.32
CA LEU A 183 11.04 -18.48 0.06
C LEU A 183 10.69 -19.61 1.05
N ALA A 184 10.44 -19.26 2.32
CA ALA A 184 10.11 -20.23 3.36
C ALA A 184 8.81 -21.01 3.08
N GLY A 185 7.86 -20.40 2.36
CA GLY A 185 6.58 -21.02 2.00
C GLY A 185 6.64 -21.89 0.73
N LEU A 186 7.76 -21.88 0.01
CA LEU A 186 7.88 -22.61 -1.25
C LEU A 186 8.21 -24.09 -1.02
N PRO A 187 7.63 -25.01 -1.84
CA PRO A 187 8.00 -26.41 -1.80
C PRO A 187 9.51 -26.61 -1.89
N LYS A 188 10.03 -27.54 -1.09
CA LYS A 188 11.41 -28.01 -1.20
C LYS A 188 11.48 -29.07 -2.29
N HIS A 189 12.52 -29.00 -3.10
CA HIS A 189 12.75 -29.92 -4.19
C HIS A 189 14.26 -30.23 -4.21
N ALA A 190 14.65 -31.25 -3.45
CA ALA A 190 16.05 -31.59 -3.28
C ALA A 190 16.54 -32.40 -4.48
N VAL A 191 17.66 -31.98 -5.07
CA VAL A 191 18.37 -32.69 -6.13
C VAL A 191 19.83 -32.76 -5.72
N ASP A 192 20.39 -33.96 -5.70
CA ASP A 192 21.77 -34.19 -5.30
C ASP A 192 22.76 -33.72 -6.38
N GLY A 193 23.97 -33.32 -5.98
CA GLY A 193 25.05 -32.97 -6.90
C GLY A 193 24.95 -31.57 -7.52
N LEU A 194 24.05 -30.71 -7.03
CA LEU A 194 23.96 -29.31 -7.45
C LEU A 194 24.97 -28.42 -6.72
N SER A 195 25.57 -27.48 -7.44
CA SER A 195 26.43 -26.44 -6.86
C SER A 195 25.60 -25.29 -6.25
N GLU A 196 24.44 -24.99 -6.83
CA GLU A 196 23.51 -23.95 -6.40
C GLU A 196 22.09 -24.37 -6.79
N HIS A 197 21.12 -24.08 -5.89
CA HIS A 197 19.70 -24.25 -6.16
C HIS A 197 18.93 -23.01 -5.73
N ARG A 198 18.40 -22.25 -6.69
CA ARG A 198 17.55 -21.08 -6.40
C ARG A 198 16.09 -21.42 -6.55
N ARG A 199 15.26 -20.78 -5.74
CA ARG A 199 13.81 -20.93 -5.76
C ARG A 199 13.14 -19.56 -5.70
N THR A 200 12.27 -19.31 -6.67
CA THR A 200 11.40 -18.12 -6.67
C THR A 200 9.96 -18.56 -6.82
N GLY A 201 9.06 -17.96 -6.05
CA GLY A 201 7.63 -18.18 -6.18
C GLY A 201 6.92 -16.88 -6.49
N VAL A 202 6.03 -16.92 -7.47
CA VAL A 202 5.16 -15.80 -7.82
C VAL A 202 3.72 -16.27 -7.84
N TYR A 203 2.82 -15.41 -7.37
CA TYR A 203 1.38 -15.55 -7.58
C TYR A 203 0.93 -14.50 -8.60
N VAL A 204 0.18 -14.91 -9.62
CA VAL A 204 -0.28 -14.02 -10.69
C VAL A 204 -1.81 -13.96 -10.71
N GLN A 205 -2.35 -12.77 -10.46
CA GLN A 205 -3.78 -12.46 -10.58
C GLN A 205 -4.04 -11.80 -11.95
N ARG A 206 -4.79 -12.48 -12.82
CA ARG A 206 -5.13 -11.98 -14.17
C ARG A 206 -6.39 -11.10 -14.19
N ASP A 207 -7.34 -11.38 -13.29
CA ASP A 207 -8.62 -10.69 -13.27
C ASP A 207 -8.57 -9.48 -12.33
N ILE A 208 -8.34 -8.31 -12.92
CA ILE A 208 -8.29 -7.02 -12.21
C ILE A 208 -9.66 -6.36 -12.30
N ALA A 209 -10.53 -6.68 -11.34
CA ALA A 209 -11.87 -6.11 -11.23
C ALA A 209 -11.85 -4.65 -10.76
N THR A 210 -12.99 -3.95 -10.86
CA THR A 210 -13.19 -2.62 -10.29
C THR A 210 -13.93 -2.74 -8.96
N ASP A 211 -13.36 -2.20 -7.89
CA ASP A 211 -13.99 -2.11 -6.58
C ASP A 211 -14.61 -0.71 -6.40
N ALA A 212 -15.91 -0.60 -6.66
CA ALA A 212 -16.64 0.64 -6.49
C ALA A 212 -16.78 1.05 -5.02
N ALA A 213 -16.73 0.10 -4.08
CA ALA A 213 -16.85 0.38 -2.66
C ALA A 213 -15.56 0.98 -2.07
N ALA A 214 -14.42 0.83 -2.77
CA ALA A 214 -13.16 1.45 -2.39
C ALA A 214 -13.07 2.94 -2.77
N TYR A 215 -13.93 3.45 -3.66
CA TYR A 215 -13.92 4.86 -4.03
C TYR A 215 -14.35 5.74 -2.86
N ARG A 216 -13.55 6.77 -2.58
CA ARG A 216 -13.89 7.87 -1.68
C ARG A 216 -13.88 9.15 -2.51
N PRO A 217 -15.02 9.85 -2.66
CA PRO A 217 -15.03 11.12 -3.37
C PRO A 217 -14.12 12.11 -2.64
N ALA A 218 -13.47 12.99 -3.41
CA ALA A 218 -12.71 14.08 -2.81
C ALA A 218 -13.64 14.97 -1.97
N PRO A 219 -13.16 15.55 -0.85
CA PRO A 219 -13.94 16.50 -0.06
C PRO A 219 -14.52 17.61 -0.94
N GLU A 220 -15.84 17.81 -0.89
CA GLU A 220 -16.48 18.90 -1.63
C GLU A 220 -16.32 20.19 -0.83
N ARG A 221 -15.55 21.16 -1.34
CA ARG A 221 -15.46 22.49 -0.71
C ARG A 221 -16.77 23.23 -0.83
N LEU A 222 -17.28 23.69 0.31
CA LEU A 222 -18.54 24.42 0.38
C LEU A 222 -18.29 25.92 0.37
N THR A 223 -19.32 26.69 0.00
CA THR A 223 -19.30 28.15 0.15
C THR A 223 -19.70 28.52 1.58
N TRP A 224 -18.89 29.34 2.24
CA TRP A 224 -19.10 29.72 3.64
C TRP A 224 -18.61 31.14 3.91
N ASP A 225 -19.08 31.72 5.00
CA ASP A 225 -18.60 32.99 5.53
C ASP A 225 -18.75 33.07 7.06
N VAL A 226 -17.83 33.76 7.73
CA VAL A 226 -17.96 34.10 9.14
C VAL A 226 -18.91 35.30 9.25
N VAL A 227 -20.12 35.03 9.72
CA VAL A 227 -21.20 36.02 9.86
C VAL A 227 -20.85 37.05 10.94
N ALA A 228 -20.26 36.58 12.04
CA ALA A 228 -19.80 37.42 13.12
C ALA A 228 -18.75 36.69 13.97
N SER A 229 -17.92 37.47 14.66
CA SER A 229 -16.96 36.97 15.64
C SER A 229 -16.70 38.01 16.73
N GLY A 230 -16.13 37.54 17.84
CA GLY A 230 -15.76 38.38 18.96
C GLY A 230 -14.95 37.62 20.01
N ASP A 231 -14.56 38.31 21.08
CA ASP A 231 -13.65 37.83 22.11
C ASP A 231 -14.24 37.84 23.53
N GLN A 232 -15.52 38.20 23.68
CA GLN A 232 -16.15 38.47 24.99
C GLN A 232 -17.54 37.84 25.13
N ALA A 233 -17.72 36.58 24.72
CA ALA A 233 -18.98 35.86 24.98
C ALA A 233 -19.18 35.61 26.49
N VAL A 234 -20.44 35.54 26.92
CA VAL A 234 -20.81 35.26 28.32
C VAL A 234 -21.46 33.89 28.49
N GLY A 235 -21.23 33.25 29.64
CA GLY A 235 -21.89 31.99 29.98
C GLY A 235 -21.29 30.73 29.35
N PHE A 236 -20.10 30.84 28.74
CA PHE A 236 -19.32 29.71 28.22
C PHE A 236 -18.00 29.59 28.99
N THR A 237 -17.94 28.68 29.97
CA THR A 237 -16.73 28.42 30.76
C THR A 237 -15.77 27.46 30.03
N ALA A 238 -16.32 26.45 29.36
CA ALA A 238 -15.60 25.52 28.49
C ALA A 238 -15.95 25.76 27.01
N ALA A 239 -15.18 25.11 26.11
CA ALA A 239 -15.47 25.17 24.69
C ALA A 239 -16.84 24.55 24.38
N SER A 240 -17.57 25.17 23.45
CA SER A 240 -18.91 24.75 23.04
C SER A 240 -19.05 24.93 21.53
N TYR A 241 -19.53 23.89 20.87
CA TYR A 241 -19.74 23.84 19.43
C TYR A 241 -21.18 23.44 19.19
N GLN A 242 -21.96 24.27 18.50
CA GLN A 242 -23.40 24.05 18.35
C GLN A 242 -23.84 24.31 16.91
N LEU A 243 -24.69 23.41 16.40
CA LEU A 243 -25.44 23.67 15.17
C LEU A 243 -26.67 24.49 15.52
N VAL A 244 -26.74 25.69 14.96
CA VAL A 244 -27.89 26.57 15.16
C VAL A 244 -28.97 26.19 14.15
N THR A 245 -30.05 25.58 14.65
CA THR A 245 -31.10 24.98 13.82
C THR A 245 -32.39 25.80 13.77
N SER A 246 -32.52 26.82 14.61
CA SER A 246 -33.71 27.66 14.69
C SER A 246 -33.40 29.11 15.02
N GLN A 247 -34.35 29.99 14.68
CA GLN A 247 -34.26 31.40 15.04
C GLN A 247 -34.20 31.62 16.55
N THR A 248 -34.92 30.82 17.34
CA THR A 248 -34.92 30.90 18.81
C THR A 248 -33.54 30.58 19.39
N GLU A 249 -32.90 29.55 18.86
CA GLU A 249 -31.54 29.17 19.25
C GLU A 249 -30.54 30.27 18.87
N LEU A 250 -30.64 30.79 17.64
CA LEU A 250 -29.80 31.90 17.18
C LEU A 250 -29.93 33.12 18.10
N VAL A 251 -31.15 33.54 18.45
CA VAL A 251 -31.39 34.67 19.36
C VAL A 251 -30.69 34.43 20.70
N SER A 252 -30.83 33.23 21.26
CA SER A 252 -30.25 32.86 22.56
C SER A 252 -28.73 32.91 22.52
N LEU A 253 -28.11 32.33 21.48
CA LEU A 253 -26.66 32.33 21.32
C LEU A 253 -26.10 33.70 20.99
N TRP A 254 -26.81 34.49 20.18
CA TRP A 254 -26.42 35.85 19.82
C TRP A 254 -26.38 36.79 21.03
N GLN A 255 -27.38 36.68 21.92
CA GLN A 255 -27.40 37.43 23.17
C GLN A 255 -26.21 37.07 24.08
N ARG A 256 -25.82 35.79 24.13
CA ARG A 256 -24.66 35.36 24.92
C ARG A 256 -23.33 35.77 24.26
N ALA A 257 -23.25 35.69 22.94
CA ALA A 257 -22.10 36.12 22.16
C ALA A 257 -21.78 37.61 22.37
N TYR A 258 -22.82 38.45 22.43
CA TYR A 258 -22.71 39.89 22.66
C TYR A 258 -23.04 40.35 24.08
N GLY A 259 -23.18 39.44 25.05
CA GLY A 259 -23.72 39.76 26.38
C GLY A 259 -22.84 40.68 27.24
N SER A 260 -21.59 40.89 26.84
CA SER A 260 -20.67 41.86 27.44
C SER A 260 -20.84 43.29 26.90
N ARG A 261 -21.65 43.50 25.85
CA ARG A 261 -21.89 44.80 25.22
C ARG A 261 -23.19 45.43 25.70
N LEU A 262 -23.18 46.76 25.84
CA LEU A 262 -24.37 47.54 26.18
C LEU A 262 -25.44 47.54 25.07
N THR A 263 -25.00 47.42 23.81
CA THR A 263 -25.88 47.35 22.64
C THR A 263 -25.57 46.10 21.84
N VAL A 264 -26.58 45.23 21.71
CA VAL A 264 -26.50 44.01 20.89
C VAL A 264 -26.77 44.37 19.43
N PRO A 265 -25.88 44.00 18.48
CA PRO A 265 -26.13 44.21 17.06
C PRO A 265 -27.40 43.50 16.56
N PRO A 266 -28.02 43.99 15.47
CA PRO A 266 -29.16 43.29 14.87
C PRO A 266 -28.78 41.86 14.47
N LEU A 267 -29.76 40.96 14.53
CA LEU A 267 -29.56 39.58 14.13
C LEU A 267 -29.30 39.48 12.63
N PRO A 268 -28.38 38.61 12.20
CA PRO A 268 -28.21 38.31 10.79
C PRO A 268 -29.46 37.61 10.23
N ASN A 269 -29.76 37.87 8.96
CA ASN A 269 -30.82 37.16 8.25
C ASN A 269 -30.27 35.83 7.72
N LEU A 270 -30.66 34.73 8.35
CA LEU A 270 -30.19 33.37 8.06
C LEU A 270 -31.38 32.48 7.69
N ASP A 271 -31.23 31.67 6.65
CA ASP A 271 -32.26 30.71 6.21
C ASP A 271 -31.82 29.27 6.53
N PHE A 272 -32.21 28.78 7.71
CA PHE A 272 -31.87 27.44 8.20
C PHE A 272 -32.35 26.28 7.30
N ARG A 273 -33.21 26.55 6.31
CA ARG A 273 -33.61 25.53 5.32
C ARG A 273 -32.58 25.36 4.22
N ARG A 274 -31.73 26.36 4.00
CA ARG A 274 -30.73 26.41 2.92
C ARG A 274 -29.30 26.53 3.44
N GLU A 275 -29.14 26.95 4.68
CA GLU A 275 -27.88 27.28 5.32
C GLU A 275 -27.69 26.45 6.59
N THR A 276 -26.46 26.03 6.83
CA THR A 276 -26.04 25.45 8.11
C THR A 276 -25.26 26.52 8.87
N VAL A 277 -25.64 26.71 10.12
CA VAL A 277 -25.07 27.76 10.97
C VAL A 277 -24.39 27.08 12.14
N ILE A 278 -23.12 27.42 12.37
CA ILE A 278 -22.29 26.81 13.41
C ILE A 278 -21.84 27.91 14.36
N ALA A 279 -22.21 27.79 15.63
CA ALA A 279 -21.71 28.66 16.68
C ALA A 279 -20.55 27.98 17.41
N VAL A 280 -19.41 28.64 17.44
CA VAL A 280 -18.17 28.15 18.04
C VAL A 280 -17.80 29.08 19.18
N PHE A 281 -17.68 28.54 20.39
CA PHE A 281 -17.22 29.23 21.58
C PHE A 281 -15.99 28.52 22.13
N MET A 282 -14.90 29.24 22.36
CA MET A 282 -13.65 28.68 22.88
C MET A 282 -13.69 28.42 24.40
N GLY A 283 -14.71 28.96 25.07
CA GLY A 283 -14.80 29.04 26.52
C GLY A 283 -13.90 30.13 27.08
N SER A 284 -13.82 30.19 28.42
CA SER A 284 -13.07 31.23 29.11
C SER A 284 -11.55 31.05 28.97
N ARG A 285 -10.83 32.14 28.75
CA ARG A 285 -9.37 32.23 28.63
C ARG A 285 -8.85 33.36 29.52
N SER A 286 -7.85 33.06 30.33
CA SER A 286 -7.36 33.98 31.38
C SER A 286 -6.55 35.17 30.86
N THR A 287 -6.20 35.19 29.57
CA THR A 287 -5.48 36.28 28.93
C THR A 287 -6.09 36.60 27.57
N GLY A 288 -5.74 37.75 27.00
CA GLY A 288 -5.94 38.02 25.58
C GLY A 288 -4.95 37.26 24.68
N GLY A 289 -5.13 37.39 23.36
CA GLY A 289 -4.28 36.80 22.33
C GLY A 289 -4.71 35.42 21.83
N TYR A 290 -5.81 34.89 22.38
CA TYR A 290 -6.48 33.72 21.82
C TYR A 290 -7.39 34.13 20.66
N GLY A 291 -7.47 33.30 19.63
CA GLY A 291 -8.30 33.55 18.46
C GLY A 291 -8.72 32.26 17.76
N MET A 292 -9.67 32.41 16.84
CA MET A 292 -10.19 31.33 16.01
C MET A 292 -10.39 31.83 14.59
N ASP A 293 -10.00 31.03 13.62
CA ASP A 293 -10.05 31.37 12.20
C ASP A 293 -10.47 30.14 11.39
N VAL A 294 -11.51 30.29 10.56
CA VAL A 294 -12.00 29.20 9.71
C VAL A 294 -11.19 29.22 8.42
N ARG A 295 -10.56 28.09 8.07
CA ARG A 295 -9.67 27.97 6.90
C ARG A 295 -10.33 27.34 5.70
N ASP A 296 -11.18 26.35 5.95
CA ASP A 296 -11.94 25.64 4.92
C ASP A 296 -13.19 25.04 5.55
N VAL A 297 -14.17 24.75 4.69
CA VAL A 297 -15.35 23.97 5.06
C VAL A 297 -15.61 23.00 3.92
N SER A 298 -15.62 21.72 4.23
CA SER A 298 -15.80 20.65 3.25
C SER A 298 -16.84 19.63 3.66
N GLU A 299 -17.49 19.01 2.69
CA GLU A 299 -18.33 17.83 2.90
C GLU A 299 -17.51 16.57 2.57
N GLU A 300 -17.47 15.62 3.50
CA GLU A 300 -16.80 14.33 3.36
C GLU A 300 -17.76 13.23 3.82
N ASP A 301 -18.07 12.26 2.96
CA ASP A 301 -19.00 11.15 3.24
C ASP A 301 -20.37 11.59 3.81
N GLY A 302 -20.87 12.76 3.38
CA GLY A 302 -22.14 13.34 3.83
C GLY A 302 -22.09 14.05 5.18
N GLU A 303 -20.91 14.17 5.79
CA GLU A 303 -20.67 14.92 7.01
C GLU A 303 -19.95 16.24 6.71
N LEU A 304 -20.22 17.26 7.54
CA LEU A 304 -19.63 18.57 7.40
C LEU A 304 -18.35 18.67 8.23
N TYR A 305 -17.24 19.05 7.61
CA TYR A 305 -15.96 19.32 8.25
C TYR A 305 -15.63 20.80 8.17
N VAL A 306 -15.15 21.36 9.29
CA VAL A 306 -14.73 22.75 9.43
C VAL A 306 -13.28 22.78 9.89
N ASP A 307 -12.41 23.34 9.07
CA ASP A 307 -11.00 23.51 9.38
C ASP A 307 -10.83 24.76 10.25
N LEU A 308 -10.77 24.57 11.56
CA LEU A 308 -10.69 25.66 12.53
C LEU A 308 -9.26 25.80 13.06
N ALA A 309 -8.57 26.86 12.63
CA ALA A 309 -7.30 27.24 13.22
C ALA A 309 -7.53 27.96 14.54
N ILE A 310 -7.00 27.39 15.63
CA ILE A 310 -6.98 28.02 16.95
C ILE A 310 -5.63 28.71 17.13
N THR A 311 -5.65 30.01 17.42
CA THR A 311 -4.46 30.78 17.73
C THR A 311 -4.32 30.91 19.24
N GLU A 312 -3.16 30.51 19.78
CA GLU A 312 -2.81 30.68 21.18
C GLU A 312 -1.60 31.61 21.31
N PRO A 313 -1.51 32.43 22.37
CA PRO A 313 -0.32 33.23 22.65
C PRO A 313 0.90 32.32 22.86
N ALA A 314 2.05 32.72 22.32
CA ALA A 314 3.30 32.00 22.56
C ALA A 314 3.65 31.98 24.07
N PRO A 315 4.31 30.92 24.57
CA PRO A 315 4.78 30.88 25.94
C PRO A 315 5.65 32.11 26.28
N GLY A 316 5.27 32.84 27.33
CA GLY A 316 5.97 34.06 27.75
C GLY A 316 5.65 35.32 26.92
N ALA A 317 4.71 35.26 25.98
CA ALA A 317 4.23 36.44 25.29
C ALA A 317 3.60 37.45 26.26
N ILE A 318 3.89 38.73 26.05
CA ILE A 318 3.23 39.82 26.78
C ILE A 318 1.78 39.88 26.30
N THR A 319 0.86 39.43 27.14
CA THR A 319 -0.59 39.41 26.86
C THR A 319 -1.35 40.31 27.84
N THR A 320 -2.52 40.78 27.42
CA THR A 320 -3.43 41.47 28.34
C THR A 320 -3.94 40.49 29.39
N GLN A 321 -3.87 40.90 30.66
CA GLN A 321 -4.39 40.13 31.79
C GLN A 321 -5.89 40.40 31.96
N ALA A 322 -6.66 39.99 30.96
CA ALA A 322 -8.11 40.12 30.93
C ALA A 322 -8.72 38.76 30.58
N LEU A 323 -9.80 38.41 31.28
CA LEU A 323 -10.62 37.26 30.92
C LEU A 323 -11.24 37.52 29.54
N THR A 324 -11.03 36.60 28.61
CA THR A 324 -11.63 36.61 27.27
C THR A 324 -12.40 35.32 27.05
N SER A 325 -13.34 35.34 26.11
CA SER A 325 -14.05 34.17 25.61
C SER A 325 -14.29 34.33 24.10
N PRO A 326 -13.29 33.97 23.26
CA PRO A 326 -13.41 33.97 21.80
C PRO A 326 -14.60 33.16 21.30
N TRP A 327 -15.28 33.71 20.30
CA TRP A 327 -16.42 33.10 19.66
C TRP A 327 -16.54 33.52 18.19
N LEU A 328 -17.16 32.67 17.38
CA LEU A 328 -17.57 33.01 16.02
C LEU A 328 -18.87 32.31 15.64
N LEU A 329 -19.57 32.89 14.67
CA LEU A 329 -20.75 32.34 14.02
C LEU A 329 -20.42 32.14 12.54
N LEU A 330 -20.36 30.89 12.12
CA LEU A 330 -20.06 30.48 10.74
C LEU A 330 -21.37 30.15 10.02
N ARG A 331 -21.52 30.65 8.80
CA ARG A 331 -22.59 30.24 7.87
C ARG A 331 -21.99 29.44 6.73
N VAL A 332 -22.62 28.32 6.43
CA VAL A 332 -22.34 27.46 5.27
C VAL A 332 -23.55 27.46 4.37
N GLN A 333 -23.39 27.72 3.07
CA GLN A 333 -24.47 27.81 2.09
C GLN A 333 -24.98 26.43 1.63
N ARG A 334 -25.21 25.54 2.58
CA ARG A 334 -25.81 24.21 2.40
C ARG A 334 -26.44 23.78 3.72
N SER A 335 -27.59 23.12 3.66
CA SER A 335 -28.33 22.61 4.82
C SER A 335 -28.35 21.08 4.85
N GLY A 336 -28.88 20.50 5.94
CA GLY A 336 -29.14 19.06 6.04
C GLY A 336 -28.12 18.27 6.85
N TYR A 337 -27.11 18.92 7.43
CA TYR A 337 -26.12 18.24 8.27
C TYR A 337 -26.64 18.03 9.70
N ALA A 338 -26.48 16.81 10.20
CA ALA A 338 -26.78 16.47 11.60
C ALA A 338 -25.66 16.84 12.58
N ALA A 339 -24.43 16.98 12.07
CA ALA A 339 -23.25 17.37 12.82
C ALA A 339 -22.27 18.15 11.93
N ALA A 340 -21.45 18.99 12.56
CA ALA A 340 -20.26 19.56 11.92
C ALA A 340 -19.02 19.24 12.77
N TRP A 341 -18.05 18.55 12.19
CA TRP A 341 -16.79 18.18 12.83
C TRP A 341 -15.78 19.31 12.66
N LEU A 342 -15.16 19.73 13.76
CA LEU A 342 -14.10 20.74 13.73
C LEU A 342 -12.76 20.03 13.74
N ARG A 343 -11.89 20.27 12.75
CA ARG A 343 -10.53 19.72 12.70
C ARG A 343 -9.48 20.82 12.72
N ASP A 344 -8.33 20.49 13.28
CA ASP A 344 -7.15 21.33 13.19
C ASP A 344 -6.56 21.23 11.77
N PRO A 345 -6.39 22.35 11.05
CA PRO A 345 -5.95 22.32 9.65
C PRO A 345 -4.51 21.84 9.46
N SER A 346 -3.67 21.87 10.52
CA SER A 346 -2.25 21.50 10.42
C SER A 346 -2.02 20.01 10.67
N SER A 347 -2.80 19.42 11.57
CA SER A 347 -2.64 18.04 12.03
C SER A 347 -3.75 17.11 11.54
N GLY A 348 -4.90 17.64 11.11
CA GLY A 348 -6.09 16.87 10.77
C GLY A 348 -6.84 16.29 11.97
N ASN A 349 -6.36 16.53 13.20
CA ASN A 349 -6.98 16.02 14.41
C ASN A 349 -8.33 16.69 14.69
N LEU A 350 -9.29 15.93 15.20
CA LEU A 350 -10.58 16.47 15.62
C LEU A 350 -10.43 17.33 16.89
N ILE A 351 -10.90 18.56 16.80
CA ILE A 351 -11.01 19.52 17.91
C ILE A 351 -12.31 19.28 18.67
N GLY A 352 -13.41 19.05 17.95
CA GLY A 352 -14.73 18.90 18.54
C GLY A 352 -15.81 18.64 17.49
N VAL A 353 -17.05 18.54 17.93
CA VAL A 353 -18.21 18.32 17.06
C VAL A 353 -19.36 19.22 17.48
N ALA A 354 -19.86 20.01 16.53
CA ALA A 354 -21.09 20.76 16.68
C ALA A 354 -22.28 19.85 16.36
N ARG A 355 -23.26 19.83 17.25
CA ARG A 355 -24.54 19.14 17.05
C ARG A 355 -25.67 20.08 17.41
N ALA A 356 -26.87 19.79 16.92
CA ALA A 356 -28.06 20.45 17.42
C ALA A 356 -28.26 20.05 18.89
N ASP A 357 -28.57 21.01 19.75
CA ASP A 357 -29.05 20.70 21.10
C ASP A 357 -30.40 19.96 20.97
N ARG A 358 -30.53 18.80 21.61
CA ARG A 358 -31.75 17.97 21.57
C ARG A 358 -32.83 18.47 22.51
#